data_AF-A0A920N9C4-F1
#
_entry.id   AF-A0A920N9C4-F1
#
_cell.length_a   1.000
_cell.length_b   1.000
_cell.length_c   1.000
_cell.angle_alpha   90.00
_cell.angle_beta   90.00
_cell.angle_gamma   90.00
#
_symmetry.space_group_name_H-M   'P 1'
#
loop_
_entity.id
_entity.type
_entity.pdbx_description
1 polymer ?
#
loop_
_entity_poly.entity_id
_entity_poly.type
_entity_poly.pdbx_seq_one_letter_code
_entity_poly.pdbx_strand_id
1 'polypeptide(L)'
;MWAKITLSYMRPGGVFQDAPEEFWHSLNSLMSDMPHYLDELESMITSNEIVLARTRGVGLLTDSRQLITQYLAKFTSFGVKWDLRKADPYEILTELNSIYLLVDGDTFDRYYVRILEMRESLKIITQCIEQIEEGPIRANTPYFIRPPVGEAYRAVEGPKGN
;
A
#
# COMPACT_ATOMS: atom_id res chain seq x y z
N MET A 1 -12.76 16.27 -19.69
CA MET A 1 -13.77 15.64 -18.80
C MET A 1 -13.01 15.10 -17.59
N TRP A 2 -13.23 15.66 -16.41
CA TRP A 2 -12.39 15.44 -15.24
C TRP A 2 -12.89 14.24 -14.44
N ALA A 3 -12.20 13.10 -14.53
CA ALA A 3 -12.44 11.96 -13.65
C ALA A 3 -11.64 12.15 -12.36
N LYS A 4 -12.32 12.16 -11.20
CA LYS A 4 -11.70 12.32 -9.87
C LYS A 4 -11.53 11.00 -9.11
N ILE A 5 -12.31 9.98 -9.46
CA ILE A 5 -12.36 8.69 -8.74
C ILE A 5 -11.99 7.54 -9.68
N THR A 6 -12.60 7.47 -10.87
CA THR A 6 -12.36 6.41 -11.86
C THR A 6 -11.29 6.83 -12.87
N LEU A 7 -10.03 6.79 -12.43
CA LEU A 7 -8.87 7.14 -13.25
C LEU A 7 -8.45 5.96 -14.13
N SER A 8 -8.48 6.15 -15.45
CA SER A 8 -7.94 5.17 -16.40
C SER A 8 -6.48 5.47 -16.76
N TYR A 9 -5.65 5.67 -15.72
CA TYR A 9 -4.26 6.11 -15.85
C TYR A 9 -3.30 4.94 -16.13
N MET A 10 -3.40 3.85 -15.37
CA MET A 10 -2.63 2.63 -15.59
C MET A 10 -3.19 1.88 -16.80
N ARG A 11 -2.32 1.49 -17.73
CA ARG A 11 -2.66 0.78 -18.97
C ARG A 11 -1.71 -0.38 -19.20
N PRO A 12 -2.11 -1.43 -19.94
CA PRO A 12 -1.17 -2.44 -20.39
C PRO A 12 0.01 -1.79 -21.12
N GLY A 13 1.22 -2.02 -20.61
CA GLY A 13 2.45 -1.43 -21.14
C GLY A 13 2.92 -0.13 -20.46
N GLY A 14 2.26 0.38 -19.42
CA GLY A 14 2.75 1.52 -18.62
C GLY A 14 1.64 2.48 -18.18
N VAL A 15 1.92 3.78 -18.24
CA VAL A 15 0.95 4.83 -17.88
C VAL A 15 0.43 5.58 -19.11
N PHE A 16 -0.72 6.23 -18.97
CA PHE A 16 -1.39 6.93 -20.07
C PHE A 16 -0.66 8.22 -20.49
N GLN A 17 -0.19 9.01 -19.52
CA GLN A 17 0.49 10.28 -19.71
C GLN A 17 1.49 10.49 -18.57
N ASP A 18 2.46 11.38 -18.75
CA ASP A 18 3.41 11.72 -17.70
C ASP A 18 2.77 12.64 -16.64
N ALA A 19 3.41 12.77 -15.49
CA ALA A 19 2.99 13.66 -14.42
C ALA A 19 3.14 15.13 -14.87
N PRO A 20 2.08 15.96 -14.75
CA PRO A 20 2.20 17.40 -15.01
C PRO A 20 3.08 18.06 -13.94
N GLU A 21 3.70 19.19 -14.25
CA GLU A 21 4.61 19.90 -13.33
C GLU A 21 3.94 20.23 -11.97
N GLU A 22 2.66 20.63 -12.00
CA GLU A 22 1.86 20.92 -10.80
C GLU A 22 1.69 19.72 -9.85
N PHE A 23 1.78 18.50 -10.36
CA PHE A 23 1.68 17.28 -9.55
C PHE A 23 2.82 17.21 -8.54
N TRP A 24 4.05 17.54 -8.94
CA TRP A 24 5.22 17.45 -8.07
C TRP A 24 5.15 18.42 -6.90
N HIS A 25 4.66 19.65 -7.13
CA HIS A 25 4.41 20.61 -6.06
C HIS A 25 3.34 20.13 -5.08
N SER A 26 2.25 19.57 -5.62
CA SER A 26 1.15 19.05 -4.81
C SER A 26 1.58 17.82 -3.98
N LEU A 27 2.39 16.94 -4.58
CA LEU A 27 2.94 15.77 -3.93
C LEU A 27 3.87 16.18 -2.78
N ASN A 28 4.75 17.16 -2.99
CA ASN A 28 5.65 17.64 -1.95
C ASN A 28 4.90 18.23 -0.74
N SER A 29 3.83 19.01 -0.98
CA SER A 29 2.97 19.50 0.11
C SER A 29 2.35 18.32 0.87
N LEU A 30 1.76 17.36 0.15
CA LEU A 30 1.14 16.19 0.76
C LEU A 30 2.15 15.40 1.61
N MET A 31 3.36 15.18 1.10
CA MET A 31 4.42 14.46 1.80
C MET A 31 4.90 15.18 3.06
N SER A 32 4.86 16.51 3.08
CA SER A 32 5.17 17.32 4.25
C SER A 32 4.06 17.31 5.29
N ASP A 33 2.80 17.35 4.85
CA ASP A 33 1.65 17.53 5.75
C ASP A 33 1.14 16.19 6.33
N MET A 34 1.21 15.10 5.55
CA MET A 34 0.64 13.81 5.94
C MET A 34 1.18 13.24 7.27
N PRO A 35 2.49 13.32 7.60
CA PRO A 35 2.99 12.87 8.90
C PRO A 35 2.31 13.56 10.08
N HIS A 36 2.09 14.88 9.98
CA HIS A 36 1.42 15.64 11.03
C HIS A 36 -0.03 15.21 11.21
N TYR A 37 -0.75 14.99 10.10
CA TYR A 37 -2.12 14.46 10.15
C TYR A 37 -2.18 13.08 10.80
N LEU A 38 -1.20 12.20 10.54
CA LEU A 38 -1.12 10.89 11.19
C LEU A 38 -0.87 11.02 12.70
N ASP A 39 0.01 11.93 13.11
CA ASP A 39 0.29 12.20 14.53
C ASP A 39 -0.96 12.72 15.27
N GLU A 40 -1.72 13.64 14.64
CA GLU A 40 -2.97 14.16 15.19
C GLU A 40 -4.03 13.04 15.31
N LEU A 41 -4.19 12.23 14.27
CA LEU A 41 -5.11 11.08 14.28
C LEU A 41 -4.74 10.08 15.40
N GLU A 42 -3.46 9.77 15.57
CA GLU A 42 -3.01 8.90 16.65
C GLU A 42 -3.27 9.52 18.03
N SER A 43 -3.00 10.82 18.20
CA SER A 43 -3.27 11.53 19.45
C SER A 43 -4.74 11.42 19.86
N MET A 44 -5.66 11.62 18.90
CA MET A 44 -7.10 11.62 19.16
C MET A 44 -7.70 10.21 19.37
N ILE A 45 -7.19 9.19 18.68
CA ILE A 45 -7.82 7.87 18.62
C ILE A 45 -7.05 6.84 19.45
N THR A 46 -5.73 6.75 19.29
CA THR A 46 -4.91 5.68 19.88
C THR A 46 -4.91 5.73 21.41
N SER A 47 -4.95 6.95 21.98
CA SER A 47 -4.96 7.17 23.43
C SER A 47 -6.37 7.17 24.06
N ASN A 48 -7.41 7.07 23.24
CA ASN A 48 -8.79 7.21 23.70
C ASN A 48 -9.27 5.95 24.44
N GLU A 49 -9.64 6.11 25.71
CA GLU A 49 -10.11 5.01 26.56
C GLU A 49 -11.35 4.30 26.01
N ILE A 50 -12.27 5.02 25.36
CA ILE A 50 -13.48 4.45 24.76
C ILE A 50 -13.12 3.56 23.59
N VAL A 51 -12.14 3.98 22.77
CA VAL A 51 -11.66 3.17 21.64
C VAL A 51 -10.99 1.92 22.19
N LEU A 52 -10.03 2.07 23.11
CA LEU A 52 -9.30 0.96 23.72
C LEU A 52 -10.25 -0.07 24.36
N ALA A 53 -11.23 0.39 25.14
CA ALA A 53 -12.22 -0.49 25.77
C ALA A 53 -13.10 -1.25 24.77
N ARG A 54 -13.31 -0.69 23.56
CA ARG A 54 -14.14 -1.31 22.51
C ARG A 54 -13.36 -2.20 21.55
N THR A 55 -12.05 -2.02 21.43
CA THR A 55 -11.26 -2.69 20.40
C THR A 55 -10.25 -3.67 20.94
N ARG A 56 -9.72 -3.45 22.16
CA ARG A 56 -8.74 -4.38 22.75
C ARG A 56 -9.38 -5.71 23.11
N GLY A 57 -8.73 -6.80 22.72
CA GLY A 57 -9.20 -8.17 22.94
C GLY A 57 -10.47 -8.55 22.16
N VAL A 58 -10.99 -7.66 21.31
CA VAL A 58 -12.16 -7.93 20.47
C VAL A 58 -11.71 -8.48 19.13
N GLY A 59 -12.33 -9.59 18.70
CA GLY A 59 -12.05 -10.18 17.39
C GLY A 59 -10.65 -10.77 17.26
N LEU A 60 -10.11 -11.28 18.37
CA LEU A 60 -8.79 -11.90 18.44
C LEU A 60 -8.70 -13.05 17.43
N LEU A 61 -7.73 -12.98 16.53
CA LEU A 61 -7.40 -14.09 15.64
C LEU A 61 -6.23 -14.87 16.23
N THR A 62 -6.50 -16.11 16.67
CA THR A 62 -5.49 -17.00 17.27
C THR A 62 -4.85 -17.95 16.27
N ASP A 63 -5.48 -18.16 15.11
CA ASP A 63 -4.94 -18.99 14.03
C ASP A 63 -4.14 -18.11 13.05
N SER A 64 -2.86 -18.44 12.88
CA SER A 64 -1.97 -17.78 11.93
C SER A 64 -2.50 -17.82 10.50
N ARG A 65 -3.27 -18.85 10.11
CA ARG A 65 -3.91 -18.89 8.78
C ARG A 65 -5.06 -17.89 8.65
N GLN A 66 -5.83 -17.67 9.71
CA GLN A 66 -6.91 -16.69 9.71
C GLN A 66 -6.35 -15.26 9.69
N LEU A 67 -5.23 -15.03 10.37
CA LEU A 67 -4.48 -13.78 10.27
C LEU A 67 -4.04 -13.53 8.84
N ILE A 68 -3.35 -14.48 8.21
CA ILE A 68 -2.93 -14.32 6.80
C ILE A 68 -4.13 -14.03 5.91
N THR A 69 -5.26 -14.73 6.08
CA THR A 69 -6.44 -14.61 5.20
C THR A 69 -7.27 -13.33 5.44
N GLN A 70 -7.35 -12.82 6.67
CA GLN A 70 -8.11 -11.60 6.98
C GLN A 70 -7.27 -10.32 6.94
N TYR A 71 -5.95 -10.44 7.08
CA TYR A 71 -5.02 -9.33 7.20
C TYR A 71 -3.99 -9.25 6.07
N LEU A 72 -4.35 -9.76 4.90
CA LEU A 72 -3.53 -10.15 3.76
C LEU A 72 -2.32 -9.30 3.31
N ALA A 73 -2.01 -8.09 3.83
CA ALA A 73 -1.01 -7.23 3.20
C ALA A 73 0.32 -7.00 3.93
N LYS A 74 0.47 -7.14 5.26
CA LYS A 74 1.75 -6.78 5.92
C LYS A 74 1.88 -7.27 7.37
N PHE A 75 1.99 -8.59 7.56
CA PHE A 75 2.04 -9.16 8.91
C PHE A 75 3.37 -9.81 9.25
N THR A 76 3.85 -9.53 10.45
CA THR A 76 4.61 -10.46 11.30
C THR A 76 3.79 -10.70 12.57
N SER A 77 2.58 -11.25 12.44
CA SER A 77 1.79 -11.64 13.62
C SER A 77 1.96 -13.14 13.86
N PHE A 78 2.16 -13.54 15.13
CA PHE A 78 2.42 -14.93 15.54
C PHE A 78 3.55 -15.64 14.77
N GLY A 79 4.60 -14.90 14.41
CA GLY A 79 5.79 -15.47 13.75
C GLY A 79 5.64 -15.78 12.27
N VAL A 80 4.48 -15.51 11.65
CA VAL A 80 4.32 -15.64 10.20
C VAL A 80 4.62 -14.31 9.51
N LYS A 81 5.66 -14.29 8.69
CA LYS A 81 6.04 -13.16 7.84
C LYS A 81 5.46 -13.35 6.45
N TRP A 82 4.40 -12.61 6.11
CA TRP A 82 3.78 -12.67 4.78
C TRP A 82 3.52 -11.27 4.23
N ASP A 83 4.02 -11.03 3.01
CA ASP A 83 3.78 -9.84 2.19
C ASP A 83 4.00 -10.26 0.73
N LEU A 84 2.97 -10.18 -0.13
CA LEU A 84 3.11 -10.60 -1.53
C LEU A 84 4.14 -9.75 -2.27
N ARG A 85 4.31 -8.48 -1.90
CA ARG A 85 5.30 -7.58 -2.52
C ARG A 85 6.74 -8.04 -2.32
N LYS A 86 6.98 -8.90 -1.33
CA LYS A 86 8.29 -9.53 -1.08
C LYS A 86 8.36 -10.98 -1.52
N ALA A 87 7.26 -11.71 -1.40
CA ALA A 87 7.20 -13.13 -1.76
C ALA A 87 7.15 -13.35 -3.28
N ASP A 88 6.41 -12.50 -4.00
CA ASP A 88 6.35 -12.44 -5.47
C ASP A 88 6.40 -10.97 -5.91
N PRO A 89 7.59 -10.33 -5.79
CA PRO A 89 7.74 -8.92 -6.11
C PRO A 89 7.27 -8.60 -7.52
N TYR A 90 6.64 -7.44 -7.67
CA TYR A 90 6.24 -6.88 -8.94
C TYR A 90 6.76 -5.44 -9.04
N GLU A 91 6.96 -4.97 -10.26
CA GLU A 91 7.53 -3.64 -10.54
C GLU A 91 8.87 -3.43 -9.82
N ILE A 92 9.09 -2.24 -9.24
CA ILE A 92 10.34 -1.85 -8.55
C ILE A 92 10.35 -2.24 -7.05
N LEU A 93 9.32 -2.93 -6.57
CA LEU A 93 9.16 -3.24 -5.14
C LEU A 93 10.27 -4.13 -4.56
N THR A 94 11.01 -4.85 -5.42
CA THR A 94 12.20 -5.62 -5.01
C THR A 94 13.32 -4.73 -4.47
N GLU A 95 13.41 -3.49 -4.94
CA GLU A 95 14.48 -2.54 -4.62
C GLU A 95 14.12 -1.62 -3.44
N LEU A 96 12.86 -1.69 -2.99
CA LEU A 96 12.31 -0.84 -1.96
C LEU A 96 12.35 -1.52 -0.59
N ASN A 97 12.88 -0.81 0.40
CA ASN A 97 12.93 -1.31 1.77
C ASN A 97 11.57 -1.12 2.45
N SER A 98 10.99 -2.21 2.95
CA SER A 98 9.79 -2.14 3.80
C SER A 98 9.90 -2.93 5.10
N ILE A 99 9.35 -2.38 6.18
CA ILE A 99 9.38 -2.94 7.53
C ILE A 99 8.13 -3.78 7.78
N TYR A 100 8.29 -4.91 8.47
CA TYR A 100 7.16 -5.71 8.93
C TYR A 100 6.69 -5.28 10.32
N LEU A 101 5.38 -5.42 10.57
CA LEU A 101 4.73 -5.00 11.80
C LEU A 101 4.28 -6.22 12.61
N LEU A 102 4.57 -6.20 13.92
CA LEU A 102 4.19 -7.25 14.87
C LEU A 102 2.93 -6.82 15.62
N VAL A 103 1.95 -7.71 15.72
CA VAL A 103 0.69 -7.46 16.46
C VAL A 103 0.07 -8.77 16.94
N ASP A 104 -0.70 -8.70 18.02
CA ASP A 104 -1.33 -9.82 18.72
C ASP A 104 -2.68 -10.23 18.10
N GLY A 105 -3.14 -9.49 17.08
CA GLY A 105 -4.22 -9.91 16.18
C GLY A 105 -5.62 -9.53 16.65
N ASP A 106 -5.75 -8.51 17.51
CA ASP A 106 -7.04 -7.96 17.91
C ASP A 106 -7.51 -6.81 16.97
N THR A 107 -8.67 -6.22 17.29
CA THR A 107 -9.23 -5.12 16.49
C THR A 107 -8.45 -3.81 16.64
N PHE A 108 -7.83 -3.57 17.79
CA PHE A 108 -7.00 -2.39 17.99
C PHE A 108 -5.72 -2.48 17.14
N ASP A 109 -5.12 -3.66 17.14
CA ASP A 109 -3.96 -4.01 16.35
C ASP A 109 -4.20 -3.85 14.84
N ARG A 110 -5.42 -4.18 14.35
CA ARG A 110 -5.85 -3.88 12.97
C ARG A 110 -5.69 -2.43 12.64
N TYR A 111 -6.29 -1.60 13.49
CA TYR A 111 -6.27 -0.17 13.31
C TYR A 111 -4.83 0.34 13.32
N TYR A 112 -4.03 -0.08 14.30
CA TYR A 112 -2.67 0.41 14.46
C TYR A 112 -1.75 0.01 13.29
N VAL A 113 -1.90 -1.22 12.78
CA VAL A 113 -1.18 -1.63 11.56
C VAL A 113 -1.52 -0.72 10.38
N ARG A 114 -2.78 -0.32 10.19
CA ARG A 114 -3.13 0.60 9.10
C ARG A 114 -2.45 1.96 9.23
N ILE A 115 -2.31 2.47 10.45
CA ILE A 115 -1.55 3.70 10.69
C ILE A 115 -0.08 3.53 10.28
N LEU A 116 0.54 2.44 10.70
CA LEU A 116 1.94 2.16 10.39
C LEU A 116 2.14 1.88 8.89
N GLU A 117 1.21 1.21 8.21
CA GLU A 117 1.21 1.04 6.76
C GLU A 117 1.14 2.38 6.01
N MET A 118 0.38 3.36 6.51
CA MET A 118 0.36 4.71 5.94
C MET A 118 1.74 5.38 6.07
N ARG A 119 2.38 5.29 7.24
CA ARG A 119 3.74 5.80 7.44
C ARG A 119 4.76 5.12 6.53
N GLU A 120 4.63 3.81 6.35
CA GLU A 120 5.51 3.06 5.47
C GLU A 120 5.27 3.39 3.99
N SER A 121 4.02 3.65 3.60
CA SER A 121 3.68 4.09 2.26
C SER A 121 4.34 5.43 1.92
N LEU A 122 4.39 6.37 2.88
CA LEU A 122 5.12 7.62 2.71
C LEU A 122 6.62 7.37 2.45
N LYS A 123 7.27 6.48 3.20
CA LYS A 123 8.68 6.15 2.96
C LYS A 123 8.92 5.54 1.58
N ILE A 124 8.01 4.67 1.14
CA ILE A 124 8.07 4.06 -0.19
C ILE A 124 7.93 5.15 -1.27
N ILE A 125 6.99 6.10 -1.11
CA ILE A 125 6.84 7.21 -2.04
C ILE A 125 8.12 8.06 -2.12
N THR A 126 8.75 8.37 -0.98
CA THR A 126 10.05 9.08 -0.96
C THR A 126 11.13 8.32 -1.72
N GLN A 127 11.28 7.02 -1.46
CA GLN A 127 12.25 6.19 -2.17
C GLN A 127 11.98 6.14 -3.67
N CYS A 128 10.71 6.05 -4.09
CA CYS A 128 10.35 6.11 -5.50
C CYS A 128 10.78 7.44 -6.11
N ILE A 129 10.47 8.58 -5.47
CA ILE A 129 10.84 9.92 -5.99
C ILE A 129 12.35 10.05 -6.18
N GLU A 130 13.15 9.53 -5.24
CA GLU A 130 14.61 9.58 -5.31
C GLU A 130 15.21 8.70 -6.43
N GLN A 131 14.47 7.69 -6.89
CA GLN A 131 14.91 6.72 -7.89
C GLN A 131 14.24 6.91 -9.26
N ILE A 132 13.46 7.98 -9.47
CA ILE A 132 12.87 8.26 -10.78
C ILE A 132 13.97 8.63 -11.77
N GLU A 133 14.14 7.79 -12.79
CA GLU A 133 14.96 8.08 -13.96
C GLU A 133 14.10 8.66 -15.09
N GLU A 134 14.68 9.57 -15.88
CA GLU A 134 14.04 10.04 -17.10
C GLU A 134 13.94 8.90 -18.13
N GLY A 135 12.78 8.76 -18.78
CA GLY A 135 12.60 7.70 -19.75
C GLY A 135 11.20 7.58 -20.33
N PRO A 136 10.97 6.61 -21.22
CA PRO A 136 9.67 6.34 -21.78
C PRO A 136 8.71 5.80 -20.70
N ILE A 137 7.59 6.50 -20.48
CA ILE A 137 6.53 6.14 -19.53
C ILE A 137 5.67 4.93 -19.97
N ARG A 138 5.80 4.50 -21.23
CA ARG A 138 5.01 3.42 -21.83
C ARG A 138 5.83 2.67 -22.86
N ALA A 139 5.70 1.35 -22.85
CA ALA A 139 6.25 0.46 -23.84
C ALA A 139 5.73 0.81 -25.25
N ASN A 140 6.63 0.77 -26.23
CA ASN A 140 6.28 0.98 -27.64
C ASN A 140 5.49 -0.24 -28.14
N THR A 141 4.16 -0.17 -28.03
CA THR A 141 3.23 -1.26 -28.33
C THR A 141 2.18 -0.79 -29.33
N PRO A 142 1.68 -1.70 -30.20
CA PRO A 142 0.60 -1.39 -31.12
C PRO A 142 -0.69 -1.08 -30.36
N TYR A 143 -1.54 -0.22 -30.95
CA TYR A 143 -2.80 0.21 -30.34
C TYR A 143 -3.73 -0.95 -29.96
N PHE A 144 -3.73 -2.02 -30.76
CA PHE A 144 -4.41 -3.28 -30.45
C PHE A 144 -3.40 -4.37 -30.12
N ILE A 145 -3.34 -4.73 -28.83
CA ILE A 145 -2.55 -5.87 -28.36
C ILE A 145 -3.42 -7.12 -28.46
N ARG A 146 -2.96 -8.12 -29.21
CA ARG A 146 -3.55 -9.46 -29.21
C ARG A 146 -2.67 -10.35 -28.34
N PRO A 147 -3.07 -10.67 -27.10
CA PRO A 147 -2.29 -11.57 -26.27
C PRO A 147 -2.24 -12.96 -26.91
N PRO A 148 -1.15 -13.73 -26.70
CA PRO A 148 -1.09 -15.12 -27.12
C PRO A 148 -2.19 -15.94 -26.43
N VAL A 149 -2.62 -17.02 -27.07
CA VAL A 149 -3.62 -17.93 -26.49
C VAL A 149 -3.02 -18.60 -25.26
N GLY A 150 -3.68 -18.47 -24.12
CA GLY A 150 -3.25 -19.06 -22.85
C GLY A 150 -4.02 -18.50 -21.66
N GLU A 151 -3.61 -18.94 -20.47
CA GLU A 151 -4.14 -18.49 -19.20
C GLU A 151 -3.01 -17.84 -18.39
N ALA A 152 -3.32 -16.74 -17.70
CA ALA A 152 -2.39 -16.05 -16.82
C ALA A 152 -3.12 -15.66 -15.54
N TYR A 153 -2.48 -15.93 -14.40
CA TYR A 153 -2.92 -15.48 -13.08
C TYR A 153 -1.82 -14.67 -12.45
N ARG A 154 -2.15 -13.46 -12.00
CA ARG A 154 -1.25 -12.58 -11.25
C ARG A 154 -2.03 -11.96 -10.11
N ALA A 155 -1.50 -12.07 -8.90
CA ALA A 155 -2.01 -11.38 -7.73
C ALA A 155 -1.24 -10.08 -7.52
N VAL A 156 -1.90 -9.07 -6.97
CA VAL A 156 -1.30 -7.77 -6.62
C VAL A 156 -1.81 -7.35 -5.25
N GLU A 157 -0.89 -6.85 -4.42
CA GLU A 157 -1.21 -6.52 -3.03
C GLU A 157 -2.01 -5.22 -2.98
N GLY A 158 -3.33 -5.35 -2.86
CA GLY A 158 -4.22 -4.22 -2.63
C GLY A 158 -4.17 -3.75 -1.16
N PRO A 159 -4.68 -2.55 -0.84
CA PRO A 159 -4.78 -2.10 0.54
C PRO A 159 -5.69 -3.01 1.39
N LYS A 160 -6.60 -3.76 0.77
CA LYS A 160 -7.45 -4.74 1.46
C LYS A 160 -6.82 -6.14 1.57
N GLY A 161 -5.73 -6.40 0.87
CA GLY A 161 -5.23 -7.76 0.62
C GLY A 161 -5.21 -8.15 -0.85
N ASN A 162 -4.75 -9.38 -1.12
CA ASN A 162 -4.86 -10.09 -2.39
C ASN A 162 -6.17 -10.86 -2.56
#